data_AF-A0A7X0Z5R5-F1
#
_entry.id   AF-A0A7X0Z5R5-F1
#
_cell.length_a   1.000
_cell.length_b   1.000
_cell.length_c   1.000
_cell.angle_alpha   90.00
_cell.angle_beta   90.00
_cell.angle_gamma   90.00
#
_symmetry.space_group_name_H-M   'P 1'
#
loop_
_entity.id
_entity.type
_entity.pdbx_description
1 polymer ?
#
loop_
_entity_poly.entity_id
_entity_poly.type
_entity_poly.pdbx_seq_one_letter_code
_entity_poly.pdbx_strand_id
1 'polypeptide(L)'
;MAYLGALVYNNGTSGGYILYRKARCNMHISVKPLLTFDELIEKMKDLGIHFDRVTETEAKDFLSNSNYFFKIGAFRKNFHKDFEGRYNIDFRQLQELARLDMKLRYLLLQYCLDIEHSIKTYLLRLITNDPDEDGYDIVQHIFSTQRNAAEFKNAIFSSV
;
A
#
# COMPACT_ATOMS: atom_id res chain seq x y z
N MET A 1 -12.21 -4.21 2.35
CA MET A 1 -11.58 -2.94 1.93
C MET A 1 -10.13 -3.22 1.53
N ALA A 2 -9.88 -3.67 0.30
CA ALA A 2 -8.54 -3.99 -0.18
C ALA A 2 -8.04 -2.90 -1.14
N TYR A 3 -7.12 -2.06 -0.68
CA TYR A 3 -6.31 -1.20 -1.55
C TYR A 3 -5.21 -2.07 -2.14
N LEU A 4 -5.46 -2.69 -3.30
CA LEU A 4 -4.40 -3.27 -4.10
C LEU A 4 -3.66 -2.14 -4.81
N GLY A 5 -2.39 -1.97 -4.46
CA GLY A 5 -1.50 -0.95 -4.99
C GLY A 5 -1.41 -1.01 -6.51
N ALA A 6 -1.43 0.16 -7.14
CA ALA A 6 -1.07 0.31 -8.54
C ALA A 6 0.43 0.04 -8.67
N LEU A 7 0.81 -1.12 -9.21
CA LEU A 7 2.16 -1.34 -9.69
C LEU A 7 2.33 -0.52 -10.98
N VAL A 8 3.18 0.50 -10.93
CA VAL A 8 3.70 1.18 -12.11
C VAL A 8 4.73 0.24 -12.73
N TYR A 9 4.42 -0.36 -13.87
CA TYR A 9 5.36 -1.19 -14.61
C TYR A 9 6.21 -0.29 -15.50
N ASN A 10 7.48 -0.08 -15.14
CA ASN A 10 8.45 0.61 -15.98
C ASN A 10 9.16 -0.44 -16.84
N ASN A 11 8.73 -0.58 -18.09
CA ASN A 11 9.61 -1.04 -19.15
C ASN A 11 9.78 0.12 -20.12
N GLY A 12 11.04 0.45 -20.42
CA GLY A 12 11.44 1.62 -21.18
C GLY A 12 10.64 1.81 -22.47
N THR A 13 10.53 3.09 -22.84
CA THR A 13 9.81 3.68 -23.98
C THR A 13 8.30 3.87 -23.79
N SER A 14 7.96 5.12 -23.44
CA SER A 14 6.68 5.83 -23.54
C SER A 14 5.39 5.08 -23.18
N GLY A 15 4.91 5.37 -21.95
CA GLY A 15 3.50 5.29 -21.60
C GLY A 15 3.15 4.16 -20.64
N GLY A 16 3.33 4.39 -19.33
CA GLY A 16 2.80 3.50 -18.30
C GLY A 16 1.28 3.61 -18.17
N TYR A 17 0.54 2.53 -18.34
CA TYR A 17 -0.92 2.52 -18.20
C TYR A 17 -1.35 2.32 -16.74
N ILE A 18 -2.41 3.02 -16.31
CA ILE A 18 -3.03 2.86 -14.98
C ILE A 18 -4.37 2.13 -15.13
N LEU A 19 -4.48 0.93 -14.57
CA LEU A 19 -5.72 0.16 -14.45
C LEU A 19 -6.60 0.71 -13.31
N TYR A 20 -7.78 1.24 -13.63
CA TYR A 20 -8.82 1.53 -12.64
C TYR A 20 -9.66 0.26 -12.35
N ARG A 21 -10.01 0.07 -11.07
CA ARG A 21 -10.77 -1.06 -10.51
C ARG A 21 -12.02 -1.43 -11.34
N LYS A 22 -12.09 -2.69 -11.78
CA LYS A 22 -13.29 -3.34 -12.34
C LYS A 22 -14.39 -3.40 -11.28
N ALA A 23 -15.31 -2.44 -11.26
CA ALA A 23 -16.60 -2.62 -10.62
C ALA A 23 -17.43 -3.58 -11.49
N ARG A 24 -18.18 -4.50 -10.87
CA ARG A 24 -19.10 -5.44 -11.54
C ARG A 24 -20.28 -4.67 -12.16
N CYS A 25 -20.05 -3.99 -13.26
CA CYS A 25 -21.08 -3.52 -14.19
C CYS A 25 -20.49 -3.67 -15.60
N ASN A 26 -21.30 -4.13 -16.57
CA ASN A 26 -20.95 -4.08 -17.98
C ASN A 26 -20.73 -2.62 -18.37
N MET A 27 -19.49 -2.17 -18.31
CA MET A 27 -19.09 -0.81 -18.61
C MET A 27 -17.97 -0.90 -19.64
N HIS A 28 -18.19 -0.29 -20.79
CA HIS A 28 -17.16 -0.05 -21.79
C HIS A 28 -15.90 0.48 -21.08
N ILE A 29 -14.80 -0.27 -21.13
CA ILE A 29 -13.55 0.14 -20.48
C ILE A 29 -12.98 1.27 -21.33
N SER A 30 -13.39 2.51 -21.03
CA SER A 30 -12.73 3.70 -21.54
C SER A 30 -11.38 3.78 -20.83
N VAL A 31 -10.32 3.42 -21.56
CA VAL A 31 -8.94 3.57 -21.12
C VAL A 31 -8.71 5.06 -20.91
N LYS A 32 -8.58 5.48 -19.65
CA LYS A 32 -8.25 6.88 -19.35
C LYS A 32 -6.76 7.08 -19.66
N PRO A 33 -6.41 8.09 -20.48
CA PRO A 33 -5.01 8.38 -20.78
C PRO A 33 -4.24 8.68 -19.49
N LEU A 34 -2.96 8.31 -19.48
CA LEU A 34 -2.04 8.73 -18.43
C LEU A 34 -1.91 10.25 -18.52
N LEU A 35 -2.24 10.94 -17.43
CA LEU A 35 -2.06 12.38 -17.35
C LEU A 35 -0.59 12.67 -17.00
N THR A 36 -0.02 13.65 -17.69
CA THR A 36 1.22 14.32 -17.30
C THR A 36 1.05 15.03 -15.96
N PHE A 37 2.16 15.37 -15.29
CA PHE A 37 2.09 16.13 -14.03
C PHE A 37 1.45 17.51 -14.20
N ASP A 38 1.62 18.16 -15.35
CA ASP A 38 0.96 19.42 -15.68
C ASP A 38 -0.56 19.28 -15.77
N GLU A 39 -1.04 18.33 -16.58
CA GLU A 39 -2.48 18.04 -16.71
C GLU A 39 -3.09 17.60 -15.37
N LEU A 40 -2.27 17.01 -14.50
CA LEU A 40 -2.67 16.62 -13.17
C LEU A 40 -2.95 17.83 -12.26
N ILE A 41 -2.05 18.81 -12.28
CA ILE A 41 -2.21 20.05 -11.52
C ILE A 41 -3.47 20.78 -11.98
N GLU A 42 -3.68 20.89 -13.30
CA GLU A 42 -4.89 21.50 -13.85
C GLU A 42 -6.17 20.78 -13.39
N LYS A 43 -6.17 19.45 -13.45
CA LYS A 43 -7.30 18.66 -12.94
C LYS A 43 -7.52 18.83 -11.44
N MET A 44 -6.48 19.09 -10.65
CA MET A 44 -6.62 19.37 -9.23
C MET A 44 -7.25 20.74 -9.01
N LYS A 45 -6.89 21.76 -9.82
CA LYS A 45 -7.54 23.07 -9.82
C LYS A 45 -9.02 22.98 -10.17
N ASP A 46 -9.39 22.20 -11.20
CA ASP A 46 -10.78 21.95 -11.59
C ASP A 46 -11.63 21.35 -10.44
N LEU A 47 -10.99 20.55 -9.59
CA LEU A 47 -11.63 19.95 -8.42
C LEU A 47 -11.74 20.93 -7.23
N GLY A 48 -11.27 22.17 -7.37
CA GLY A 48 -11.18 23.16 -6.30
C GLY A 48 -10.07 22.87 -5.31
N ILE A 49 -8.91 22.41 -5.79
CA ILE A 49 -7.71 22.30 -4.97
C ILE A 49 -6.81 23.50 -5.29
N HIS A 50 -6.52 24.29 -4.27
CA HIS A 50 -5.73 25.51 -4.35
C HIS A 50 -4.24 25.23 -4.06
N PHE A 51 -3.37 26.08 -4.60
CA PHE A 51 -1.91 25.97 -4.48
C PHE A 51 -1.36 27.25 -3.81
N ASP A 52 -1.96 27.64 -2.68
CA ASP A 52 -1.65 28.91 -2.01
C ASP A 52 -0.39 28.78 -1.15
N ARG A 53 -0.21 27.61 -0.50
CA ARG A 53 0.91 27.35 0.42
C ARG A 53 2.01 26.48 -0.16
N VAL A 54 1.74 25.82 -1.27
CA VAL A 54 2.67 24.95 -2.00
C VAL A 54 2.53 25.31 -3.46
N THR A 55 3.63 25.72 -4.08
CA THR A 55 3.63 26.10 -5.48
C THR A 55 3.34 24.91 -6.39
N GLU A 56 2.90 25.16 -7.62
CA GLU A 56 2.66 24.09 -8.59
C GLU A 56 3.94 23.29 -8.89
N THR A 57 5.09 23.95 -8.90
CA THR A 57 6.40 23.29 -9.09
C THR A 57 6.70 22.36 -7.92
N GLU A 58 6.57 22.82 -6.69
CA GLU A 58 6.75 21.98 -5.49
C GLU A 58 5.72 20.84 -5.42
N ALA A 59 4.49 21.09 -5.88
CA ALA A 59 3.47 20.06 -5.96
C ALA A 59 3.82 19.00 -7.02
N LYS A 60 4.32 19.41 -8.18
CA LYS A 60 4.82 18.49 -9.22
C LYS A 60 6.00 17.67 -8.71
N ASP A 61 6.96 18.29 -8.03
CA ASP A 61 8.09 17.60 -7.41
C ASP A 61 7.64 16.63 -6.32
N PHE A 62 6.63 17.01 -5.54
CA PHE A 62 6.01 16.11 -4.57
C PHE A 62 5.35 14.93 -5.27
N LEU A 63 4.60 15.16 -6.35
CA LEU A 63 3.88 14.11 -7.08
C LEU A 63 4.81 13.20 -7.90
N SER A 64 5.96 13.70 -8.35
CA SER A 64 6.93 12.95 -9.16
C SER A 64 7.83 12.06 -8.32
N ASN A 65 8.28 12.54 -7.17
CA ASN A 65 9.18 11.80 -6.27
C ASN A 65 8.44 10.78 -5.39
N SER A 66 7.13 10.62 -5.58
CA SER A 66 6.31 9.96 -4.60
C SER A 66 5.14 9.23 -5.27
N ASN A 67 4.93 7.95 -4.91
CA ASN A 67 3.78 7.14 -5.39
C ASN A 67 2.41 7.63 -4.87
N TYR A 68 2.29 8.91 -4.51
CA TYR A 68 1.17 9.46 -3.76
C TYR A 68 0.08 10.05 -4.63
N PHE A 69 0.20 10.06 -5.96
CA PHE A 69 -0.86 10.58 -6.81
C PHE A 69 -2.22 9.93 -6.48
N PHE A 70 -2.27 8.59 -6.43
CA PHE A 70 -3.48 7.85 -6.09
C PHE A 70 -3.96 8.10 -4.67
N LYS A 71 -3.00 8.28 -3.74
CA LYS A 71 -3.29 8.51 -2.33
C LYS A 71 -3.89 9.90 -2.12
N ILE A 72 -3.30 10.94 -2.70
CA ILE A 72 -3.82 12.31 -2.68
C ILE A 72 -5.24 12.33 -3.27
N GLY A 73 -5.43 11.64 -4.39
CA GLY A 73 -6.75 11.51 -4.99
C GLY A 73 -7.77 10.76 -4.11
N ALA A 74 -7.34 9.86 -3.24
CA ALA A 74 -8.21 9.26 -2.23
C ALA A 74 -8.46 10.21 -1.05
N PHE A 75 -7.42 10.90 -0.56
CA PHE A 75 -7.49 11.79 0.59
C PHE A 75 -8.42 12.98 0.39
N ARG A 76 -8.53 13.50 -0.84
CA ARG A 76 -9.50 14.57 -1.14
C ARG A 76 -10.94 14.18 -0.75
N LYS A 77 -11.29 12.88 -0.81
CA LYS A 77 -12.64 12.39 -0.46
C LYS A 77 -12.95 12.51 1.04
N ASN A 78 -11.94 12.76 1.87
CA ASN A 78 -12.12 13.02 3.30
C ASN A 78 -12.57 14.46 3.58
N PHE A 79 -12.59 15.32 2.56
CA PHE A 79 -13.06 16.70 2.67
C PHE A 79 -14.47 16.84 2.07
N HIS A 80 -15.27 17.72 2.68
CA HIS A 80 -16.58 18.05 2.15
C HIS A 80 -16.46 18.84 0.84
N LYS A 81 -17.48 18.71 0.01
CA LYS A 81 -17.62 19.50 -1.21
C LYS A 81 -18.55 20.68 -0.97
N ASP A 82 -18.32 21.77 -1.69
CA ASP A 82 -19.23 22.89 -1.76
C ASP A 82 -20.48 22.56 -2.62
N PHE A 83 -21.37 23.54 -2.73
CA PHE A 83 -22.59 23.45 -3.53
C PHE A 83 -22.32 23.32 -5.04
N GLU A 84 -21.12 23.69 -5.51
CA GLU A 84 -20.66 23.54 -6.90
C GLU A 84 -19.94 22.20 -7.13
N GLY A 85 -19.79 21.36 -6.09
CA GLY A 85 -19.18 20.05 -6.16
C GLY A 85 -17.64 20.04 -6.07
N ARG A 86 -17.02 21.19 -5.74
CA ARG A 86 -15.58 21.39 -5.55
C ARG A 86 -15.18 21.19 -4.09
N TYR A 87 -13.91 20.83 -3.83
CA TYR A 87 -13.43 20.58 -2.46
C TYR A 87 -13.03 21.85 -1.71
N ASN A 88 -12.57 22.90 -2.41
CA ASN A 88 -12.06 24.16 -1.85
C ASN A 88 -11.06 23.95 -0.70
N ILE A 89 -10.00 23.18 -0.98
CA ILE A 89 -8.93 22.86 -0.03
C ILE A 89 -7.57 23.24 -0.61
N ASP A 90 -6.59 23.50 0.25
CA ASP A 90 -5.21 23.73 -0.19
C ASP A 90 -4.44 22.41 -0.34
N PHE A 91 -3.60 22.32 -1.38
CA PHE A 91 -2.78 21.14 -1.66
C PHE A 91 -1.93 20.70 -0.46
N ARG A 92 -1.48 21.63 0.39
CA ARG A 92 -0.74 21.32 1.62
C ARG A 92 -1.54 20.42 2.56
N GLN A 93 -2.87 20.56 2.63
CA GLN A 93 -3.69 19.69 3.48
C GLN A 93 -3.61 18.23 3.01
N LEU A 94 -3.60 18.01 1.70
CA LEU A 94 -3.43 16.68 1.12
C LEU A 94 -2.01 16.15 1.32
N GLN A 95 -1.00 17.02 1.22
CA GLN A 95 0.39 16.69 1.49
C GLN A 95 0.61 16.27 2.95
N GLU A 96 0.02 16.98 3.90
CA GLU A 96 0.11 16.65 5.33
C GLU A 96 -0.60 15.34 5.67
N LEU A 97 -1.78 15.07 5.08
CA LEU A 97 -2.44 13.77 5.23
C LEU A 97 -1.60 12.62 4.66
N ALA A 98 -0.93 12.84 3.52
CA ALA A 98 -0.02 11.86 2.95
C ALA A 98 1.19 11.59 3.85
N ARG A 99 1.77 12.64 4.45
CA ARG A 99 2.85 12.51 5.44
C ARG A 99 2.38 11.78 6.70
N LEU A 100 1.18 12.07 7.17
CA LEU A 100 0.59 11.41 8.33
C LEU A 100 0.36 9.91 8.08
N ASP A 101 -0.15 9.51 6.91
CA ASP A 101 -0.28 8.11 6.50
C ASP A 101 1.05 7.35 6.57
N MET A 102 2.15 7.97 6.12
CA MET A 102 3.48 7.37 6.27
C MET A 102 3.89 7.21 7.71
N LYS A 103 3.83 8.30 8.48
CA LYS A 103 4.29 8.30 9.87
C LYS A 103 3.53 7.26 10.67
N LEU A 104 2.21 7.18 10.48
CA LEU A 104 1.37 6.18 11.12
C LEU A 104 1.79 4.75 10.72
N ARG A 105 2.07 4.49 9.44
CA ARG A 105 2.54 3.17 8.99
C ARG A 105 3.85 2.78 9.66
N TYR A 106 4.82 3.68 9.68
CA TYR A 106 6.12 3.38 10.29
C TYR A 106 6.00 3.18 11.80
N LEU A 107 5.17 3.97 12.47
CA LEU A 107 4.87 3.80 13.89
C LEU A 107 4.25 2.44 14.17
N LEU A 108 3.17 2.10 13.46
CA LEU A 108 2.47 0.82 13.62
C LEU A 108 3.36 -0.37 13.28
N LEU A 109 4.24 -0.24 12.28
CA LEU A 109 5.16 -1.33 11.89
C LEU A 109 6.10 -1.71 13.04
N GLN A 110 6.62 -0.73 13.78
CA GLN A 110 7.46 -1.03 14.95
C GLN A 110 6.69 -1.81 16.01
N TYR A 111 5.48 -1.36 16.36
CA TYR A 111 4.63 -2.08 17.31
C TYR A 111 4.25 -3.48 16.84
N CYS A 112 3.95 -3.65 15.55
CA CYS A 112 3.65 -4.97 14.99
C CYS A 112 4.82 -5.94 15.15
N LEU A 113 6.07 -5.47 14.94
CA LEU A 113 7.27 -6.29 15.12
C LEU A 113 7.47 -6.70 16.59
N ASP A 114 7.25 -5.76 17.52
CA ASP A 114 7.36 -6.03 18.96
C ASP A 114 6.28 -7.02 19.43
N ILE A 115 5.05 -6.84 18.96
CA ILE A 115 3.93 -7.75 19.26
C ILE A 115 4.18 -9.13 18.65
N GLU A 116 4.63 -9.20 17.39
CA GLU A 116 4.96 -10.46 16.74
C GLU A 116 6.05 -11.20 17.53
N HIS A 117 7.11 -10.51 17.91
CA HIS A 117 8.18 -11.08 18.71
C HIS A 117 7.67 -11.58 20.06
N SER A 118 6.85 -10.79 20.75
CA SER A 118 6.29 -11.15 22.05
C SER A 118 5.40 -12.40 21.98
N ILE A 119 4.50 -12.47 20.99
CA ILE A 119 3.63 -13.62 20.77
C ILE A 119 4.44 -14.86 20.40
N LYS A 120 5.44 -14.73 19.52
CA LYS A 120 6.30 -15.82 19.09
C LYS A 120 7.05 -16.44 20.26
N THR A 121 7.68 -15.62 21.10
CA THR A 121 8.39 -16.08 22.30
C THR A 121 7.43 -16.69 23.32
N TYR A 122 6.25 -16.10 23.51
CA TYR A 122 5.22 -16.65 24.39
C TYR A 122 4.74 -18.03 23.93
N LEU A 123 4.44 -18.19 22.63
CA LEU A 123 4.02 -19.45 22.04
C LEU A 123 5.11 -20.52 22.15
N LEU A 124 6.35 -20.18 21.81
CA LEU A 124 7.49 -21.09 21.95
C LEU A 124 7.63 -21.58 23.39
N ARG A 125 7.53 -20.66 24.36
CA ARG A 125 7.59 -21.03 25.78
C ARG A 125 6.47 -22.00 26.18
N LEU A 126 5.24 -21.81 25.68
CA LEU A 126 4.14 -22.72 25.99
C LEU A 126 4.41 -24.13 25.44
N ILE A 127 4.80 -24.22 24.16
CA ILE A 127 5.09 -25.50 23.50
C ILE A 127 6.28 -26.20 24.17
N THR A 128 7.38 -25.50 24.43
CA THR A 128 8.59 -26.10 25.01
C THR A 128 8.39 -26.60 26.45
N ASN A 129 7.46 -26.02 27.21
CA ASN A 129 7.20 -26.42 28.59
C ASN A 129 6.01 -27.36 28.73
N ASP A 130 5.37 -27.76 27.63
CA ASP A 130 4.31 -28.76 27.66
C ASP A 130 4.94 -30.17 27.69
N PRO A 131 4.78 -30.94 28.79
CA PRO A 131 5.36 -32.26 28.90
C PRO A 131 4.72 -33.30 27.98
N ASP A 132 3.52 -33.03 27.45
CA ASP A 132 2.78 -33.95 26.58
C ASP A 132 3.03 -33.67 25.09
N GLU A 133 3.77 -32.62 24.75
CA GLU A 133 4.04 -32.19 23.36
C GLU A 133 5.43 -32.64 22.89
N ASP A 134 5.47 -33.54 21.88
CA ASP A 134 6.72 -33.89 21.19
C ASP A 134 6.94 -32.98 19.96
N GLY A 135 7.89 -32.06 20.07
CA GLY A 135 8.24 -31.15 18.97
C GLY A 135 8.69 -31.85 17.68
N TYR A 136 9.19 -33.09 17.75
CA TYR A 136 9.53 -33.87 16.56
C TYR A 136 8.31 -34.41 15.83
N ASP A 137 7.22 -34.71 16.53
CA ASP A 137 5.97 -35.17 15.91
C ASP A 137 5.34 -34.09 15.04
N ILE A 138 5.36 -32.84 15.51
CA ILE A 138 4.91 -31.68 14.71
C ILE A 138 5.71 -31.57 13.40
N VAL A 139 7.04 -31.69 13.51
CA VAL A 139 7.96 -31.61 12.37
C VAL A 139 7.69 -32.75 11.39
N GLN A 140 7.52 -33.97 11.88
CA GLN A 140 7.17 -35.14 11.05
C GLN A 140 5.82 -34.97 10.37
N HIS A 141 4.81 -34.44 11.06
CA HIS A 141 3.48 -34.19 10.50
C HIS A 141 3.51 -33.12 9.39
N ILE A 142 4.32 -32.07 9.55
CA ILE A 142 4.51 -31.06 8.49
C ILE A 142 5.17 -31.70 7.26
N PHE A 143 6.22 -32.50 7.45
CA PHE A 143 6.89 -33.17 6.34
C PHE A 143 5.99 -34.19 5.63
N SER A 144 5.18 -34.94 6.37
CA SER A 144 4.26 -35.93 5.78
C SER A 144 3.10 -35.29 5.02
N THR A 145 2.70 -34.06 5.37
CA THR A 145 1.62 -33.33 4.70
C THR A 145 2.08 -32.61 3.43
N GLN A 146 3.39 -32.35 3.27
CA GLN A 146 3.90 -31.65 2.09
C GLN A 146 4.06 -32.56 0.86
N ARG A 147 3.64 -32.05 -0.31
CA ARG A 147 3.73 -32.77 -1.60
C ARG A 147 5.16 -33.14 -2.00
N ASN A 148 6.17 -32.33 -1.63
CA ASN A 148 7.58 -32.57 -1.90
C ASN A 148 8.42 -32.36 -0.62
N ALA A 149 8.25 -33.27 0.34
CA ALA A 149 8.94 -33.21 1.63
C ALA A 149 10.48 -33.13 1.51
N ALA A 150 11.06 -33.78 0.50
CA ALA A 150 12.51 -33.82 0.29
C ALA A 150 13.10 -32.47 -0.16
N GLU A 151 12.44 -31.76 -1.09
CA GLU A 151 12.86 -30.41 -1.50
C GLU A 151 12.70 -29.42 -0.35
N PHE A 152 11.59 -29.50 0.39
CA PHE A 152 11.33 -28.64 1.54
C PHE A 152 12.36 -28.84 2.66
N LYS A 153 12.69 -30.10 2.97
CA LYS A 153 13.74 -30.43 3.96
C LYS A 153 15.10 -29.87 3.54
N ASN A 154 15.48 -30.04 2.28
CA ASN A 154 16.74 -29.49 1.78
C ASN A 154 16.75 -27.96 1.84
N ALA A 155 15.66 -27.28 1.46
CA ALA A 155 15.58 -25.81 1.52
C ALA A 155 15.70 -25.24 2.95
N ILE A 156 15.13 -25.91 3.95
CA ILE A 156 15.19 -25.50 5.36
C ILE A 156 16.60 -25.72 5.94
N PHE A 157 17.22 -26.87 5.68
CA PHE A 157 18.47 -27.27 6.36
C PHE A 157 19.76 -27.05 5.55
N SER A 158 19.68 -26.64 4.28
CA SER A 158 20.88 -26.32 3.48
C SER A 158 21.35 -24.86 3.63
N SER A 159 20.62 -24.04 4.39
CA SER A 159 20.91 -22.61 4.63
C SER A 159 21.44 -22.33 6.04
N VAL A 160 21.60 -23.38 6.84
CA VAL A 160 22.28 -23.40 8.15
C VAL A 160 23.61 -24.11 7.96
#